data_AF-A0A7L2HRG0-F1
#
_entry.id   AF-A0A7L2HRG0-F1
#
_cell.length_a   1.000
_cell.length_b   1.000
_cell.length_c   1.000
_cell.angle_alpha   90.00
_cell.angle_beta   90.00
_cell.angle_gamma   90.00
#
_symmetry.space_group_name_H-M   'P 1'
#
loop_
_entity.id
_entity.type
_entity.pdbx_description
1 polymer ?
#
loop_
_entity_poly.entity_id
_entity_poly.type
_entity_poly.pdbx_seq_one_letter_code
_entity_poly.pdbx_strand_id
1 'polypeptide(L)'
;IWSLGVILYTMLTGYTPFVNGPDDTPEEIWAPTGSGKLSLSDGYWNTVSDTAKDLVSKMLHVNAHQRLTAAQVITHPWIVPQY
;
A
#
# COMPACT_ATOMS: atom_id res chain seq x y z
N ILE A 1 -5.38 9.34 -3.42
CA ILE A 1 -4.51 8.19 -3.78
C ILE A 1 -4.00 7.46 -2.55
N TRP A 2 -3.31 8.15 -1.63
CA TRP A 2 -2.83 7.52 -0.39
C TRP A 2 -3.91 6.73 0.34
N SER A 3 -5.06 7.36 0.62
CA SER A 3 -6.19 6.69 1.28
C SER A 3 -6.71 5.47 0.52
N LEU A 4 -6.71 5.52 -0.82
CA LEU A 4 -7.09 4.37 -1.64
C LEU A 4 -6.04 3.24 -1.54
N GLY A 5 -4.75 3.59 -1.43
CA GLY A 5 -3.68 2.63 -1.20
C GLY A 5 -3.82 1.92 0.14
N VAL A 6 -4.24 2.65 1.19
CA VAL A 6 -4.52 2.08 2.52
C VAL A 6 -5.70 1.11 2.44
N ILE A 7 -6.80 1.51 1.79
CA ILE A 7 -7.98 0.64 1.61
C ILE A 7 -7.60 -0.62 0.81
N LEU A 8 -6.84 -0.47 -0.28
CA LEU A 8 -6.39 -1.59 -1.09
C LEU A 8 -5.48 -2.55 -0.31
N TYR A 9 -4.54 -2.02 0.47
CA TYR A 9 -3.70 -2.80 1.37
C TYR A 9 -4.56 -3.65 2.31
N THR A 10 -5.56 -3.04 2.96
CA THR A 10 -6.45 -3.73 3.88
C THR A 10 -7.33 -4.77 3.20
N MET A 11 -7.80 -4.52 1.97
CA MET A 11 -8.54 -5.53 1.22
C MET A 11 -7.70 -6.75 0.84
N LEU A 12 -6.41 -6.56 0.53
CA LEU A 12 -5.52 -7.64 0.11
C LEU A 12 -5.05 -8.51 1.29
N THR A 13 -4.96 -7.93 2.48
CA THR A 13 -4.26 -8.55 3.60
C THR A 13 -5.12 -8.77 4.83
N GLY A 14 -6.24 -8.06 4.96
CA GLY A 14 -7.10 -8.07 6.14
C GLY A 14 -6.62 -7.20 7.30
N TYR A 15 -5.49 -6.50 7.18
CA TYR A 15 -4.96 -5.61 8.22
C TYR A 15 -4.58 -4.23 7.68
N THR A 16 -4.46 -3.25 8.57
CA THR A 16 -4.09 -1.88 8.22
C THR A 16 -2.56 -1.71 8.18
N PRO A 17 -1.99 -0.98 7.19
CA PRO A 17 -0.55 -0.90 6.99
C PRO A 17 0.23 -0.18 8.10
N PHE A 18 -0.44 0.64 8.92
CA PHE A 18 0.19 1.52 9.92
C PHE A 18 -0.38 1.37 11.33
N VAL A 19 -1.32 0.44 11.53
CA VAL A 19 -1.97 0.21 12.82
C VAL A 19 -1.99 -1.30 13.06
N ASN A 20 -1.32 -1.71 14.14
CA ASN A 20 -1.28 -3.05 14.67
C ASN A 20 -2.40 -3.29 15.71
N GLY A 21 -2.96 -2.23 16.33
CA GLY A 21 -4.08 -2.36 17.27
C GLY A 21 -4.66 -1.03 17.80
N PRO A 22 -5.74 -1.09 18.60
CA PRO A 22 -6.38 0.10 19.19
C PRO A 22 -5.50 0.81 20.25
N ASP A 23 -4.45 0.15 20.73
CA ASP A 23 -3.53 0.67 21.73
C ASP A 23 -2.28 1.35 21.13
N ASP A 24 -2.16 1.41 19.79
CA ASP A 24 -1.00 2.05 19.15
C ASP A 24 -0.99 3.56 19.40
N THR A 25 0.18 4.07 19.78
CA THR A 25 0.37 5.50 19.94
C THR A 25 0.47 6.21 18.58
N PRO A 26 0.04 7.47 18.45
CA PRO A 26 0.18 8.24 17.20
C PRO A 26 1.62 8.29 16.67
N GLU A 27 2.61 8.23 17.55
CA GLU A 27 4.03 8.22 17.24
C GLU A 27 4.47 6.90 16.56
N GLU A 28 3.94 5.76 17.02
CA GLU A 28 4.15 4.44 16.41
C GLU A 28 3.50 4.32 15.03
N ILE A 29 2.44 5.10 14.77
CA ILE A 29 1.77 5.18 13.46
C ILE A 29 2.54 6.11 12.49
N TRP A 30 3.12 7.21 13.01
CA TRP A 30 3.83 8.20 12.21
C TRP A 30 5.24 7.75 11.79
N ALA A 31 5.96 7.01 12.64
CA ALA A 31 7.33 6.57 12.32
C ALA A 31 7.42 5.63 11.09
N PRO A 32 6.52 4.63 10.90
CA PRO A 32 6.46 3.82 9.69
C PRO A 32 5.99 4.62 8.46
N THR A 33 5.03 5.52 8.67
CA THR A 33 4.49 6.41 7.61
C THR A 33 5.58 7.32 7.03
N GLY A 34 6.47 7.86 7.88
CA GLY A 34 7.58 8.72 7.47
C GLY A 34 8.79 7.97 6.90
N SER A 35 9.02 6.72 7.31
CA SER A 35 10.16 5.91 6.85
C SER A 35 9.91 5.13 5.56
N GLY A 36 8.66 5.01 5.12
CA GLY A 36 8.30 4.35 3.86
C GLY A 36 8.54 2.84 3.84
N LYS A 37 8.82 2.23 5.00
CA LYS A 37 8.97 0.79 5.14
C LYS A 37 7.62 0.11 5.18
N LEU A 38 6.98 0.00 4.03
CA LEU A 38 5.85 -0.89 3.83
C LEU A 38 6.39 -2.31 3.59
N SER A 39 6.23 -3.23 4.54
CA SER A 39 6.65 -4.63 4.30
C SER A 39 5.58 -5.32 3.44
N LEU A 40 5.94 -5.60 2.18
CA LEU A 40 5.10 -6.27 1.16
C LEU A 40 5.66 -7.65 0.78
N SER A 41 6.61 -8.17 1.54
CA SER A 41 7.37 -9.38 1.23
C SER A 41 7.01 -10.58 2.09
N ASP A 42 6.31 -10.41 3.20
CA ASP A 42 6.17 -11.43 4.24
C ASP A 42 4.71 -11.74 4.60
N GLY A 43 4.49 -12.92 5.18
CA GLY A 43 3.19 -13.34 5.69
C GLY A 43 2.13 -13.44 4.60
N TYR A 44 1.04 -12.69 4.76
CA TYR A 44 -0.10 -12.66 3.84
C TYR A 44 0.27 -12.19 2.43
N TRP A 45 1.35 -11.43 2.29
CA TRP A 45 1.82 -10.97 0.98
C TRP A 45 2.43 -12.08 0.11
N ASN A 46 2.74 -13.26 0.68
CA ASN A 46 3.27 -14.38 -0.09
C ASN A 46 2.28 -14.92 -1.14
N THR A 47 0.98 -14.74 -0.93
CA THR A 47 -0.08 -15.19 -1.85
C THR A 47 -0.59 -14.09 -2.78
N VAL A 48 -0.16 -12.84 -2.55
CA VAL A 48 -0.57 -11.68 -3.34
C VAL A 48 0.35 -11.53 -4.56
N SER A 49 -0.23 -11.24 -5.72
CA SER A 49 0.53 -11.08 -6.96
C SER A 49 1.50 -9.90 -6.92
N ASP A 50 2.62 -10.02 -7.62
CA ASP A 50 3.64 -8.97 -7.67
C ASP A 50 3.11 -7.67 -8.30
N THR A 51 2.18 -7.76 -9.25
CA THR A 51 1.51 -6.59 -9.83
C THR A 51 0.65 -5.85 -8.82
N ALA A 52 0.04 -6.55 -7.85
CA ALA A 52 -0.73 -5.92 -6.77
C ALA A 52 0.20 -5.22 -5.77
N LYS A 53 1.29 -5.89 -5.38
CA LYS A 53 2.33 -5.32 -4.50
C LYS A 53 2.89 -4.04 -5.08
N ASP A 54 3.22 -4.06 -6.37
CA ASP A 54 3.76 -2.90 -7.09
C ASP A 54 2.76 -1.72 -7.09
N LEU A 55 1.47 -1.99 -7.36
CA LEU A 55 0.45 -0.95 -7.29
C LEU A 55 0.34 -0.33 -5.89
N VAL A 56 0.25 -1.15 -4.86
CA VAL A 56 0.11 -0.70 -3.46
C VAL A 56 1.34 0.11 -3.03
N SER A 57 2.54 -0.35 -3.35
CA SER A 57 3.79 0.35 -3.08
C SER A 57 3.80 1.76 -3.70
N LYS A 58 3.41 1.87 -4.97
CA LYS A 58 3.36 3.16 -5.67
C LYS A 58 2.23 4.08 -5.19
N MET A 59 1.12 3.54 -4.71
CA MET A 59 0.03 4.33 -4.12
C MET A 59 0.35 4.84 -2.71
N LEU A 60 1.14 4.07 -1.95
CA LEU A 60 1.61 4.40 -0.60
C LEU A 60 3.03 4.94 -0.58
N HIS A 61 3.49 5.49 -1.71
CA HIS A 61 4.80 6.12 -1.78
C HIS A 61 4.86 7.37 -0.89
N VAL A 62 5.87 7.45 -0.02
CA VAL A 62 6.07 8.55 0.95
C VAL A 62 6.21 9.89 0.24
N ASN A 63 7.04 9.93 -0.81
CA ASN A 63 7.15 11.10 -1.67
C ASN A 63 5.88 11.24 -2.53
N ALA A 64 5.10 12.30 -2.30
CA ALA A 64 3.87 12.59 -3.03
C ALA A 64 4.09 12.77 -4.54
N HIS A 65 5.27 13.23 -4.98
CA HIS A 65 5.60 13.40 -6.41
C HIS A 65 5.86 12.08 -7.14
N GLN A 66 6.21 11.02 -6.39
CA GLN A 66 6.40 9.67 -6.95
C GLN A 66 5.14 8.80 -6.81
N ARG A 67 4.11 9.32 -6.13
CA ARG A 67 2.83 8.64 -5.96
C ARG A 67 2.05 8.67 -7.27
N LEU A 68 1.44 7.54 -7.62
CA LEU A 68 0.58 7.49 -8.81
C LEU A 68 -0.57 8.48 -8.71
N THR A 69 -0.96 9.02 -9.85
CA THR A 69 -2.24 9.72 -10.00
C THR A 69 -3.37 8.72 -10.20
N ALA A 70 -4.63 9.17 -10.03
CA ALA A 70 -5.79 8.30 -10.25
C ALA A 70 -5.81 7.72 -11.68
N ALA A 71 -5.46 8.54 -12.67
CA ALA A 71 -5.36 8.12 -14.06
C ALA A 71 -4.31 7.01 -14.26
N GLN A 72 -3.16 7.09 -13.59
CA GLN A 72 -2.13 6.05 -13.69
C GLN A 72 -2.51 4.76 -12.95
N VAL A 73 -3.28 4.87 -11.86
CA VAL A 73 -3.80 3.70 -11.12
C VAL A 73 -4.74 2.87 -12.01
N ILE A 74 -5.69 3.51 -12.70
CA ILE A 74 -6.65 2.77 -13.55
C ILE A 74 -6.00 2.10 -14.75
N THR A 75 -4.83 2.58 -15.19
CA THR A 75 -4.04 1.98 -16.29
C THR A 75 -3.02 0.95 -15.81
N HIS A 76 -2.93 0.70 -14.49
CA HIS A 76 -1.91 -0.18 -13.94
C HIS A 76 -2.15 -1.63 -14.38
N PRO A 77 -1.10 -2.45 -14.65
CA PRO A 77 -1.23 -3.85 -15.04
C PRO A 77 -2.02 -4.75 -14.07
N TRP A 78 -2.19 -4.31 -12.82
CA TRP A 78 -3.03 -5.00 -11.85
C TRP A 78 -4.54 -4.75 -12.06
N ILE A 79 -4.91 -3.56 -12.55
CA ILE A 79 -6.30 -3.19 -12.84
C ILE A 79 -6.67 -3.61 -14.27
N VAL A 80 -5.79 -3.34 -15.23
CA VAL A 80 -5.97 -3.69 -16.65
C VAL A 80 -4.79 -4.58 -17.06
N PRO A 81 -4.97 -5.91 -17.02
CA PRO A 81 -3.98 -6.83 -17.55
C PRO A 81 -3.77 -6.57 -19.04
N GLN A 82 -2.52 -6.37 -19.45
CA GLN A 82 -2.15 -6.27 -20.86
C GLN A 82 -2.01 -7.71 -21.39
N TYR A 83 -3.02 -8.19 -22.12
CA TYR A 83 -3.02 -9.48 -22.81
C TYR A 83 -2.48 -9.35 -24.23
#